data_AF-M6VXC3-F1
#
_entry.id   AF-M6VXC3-F1
#
_cell.length_a   1.000
_cell.length_b   1.000
_cell.length_c   1.000
_cell.angle_alpha   90.00
_cell.angle_beta   90.00
_cell.angle_gamma   90.00
#
_symmetry.space_group_name_H-M   'P 1'
#
loop_
_entity.id
_entity.type
_entity.pdbx_description
1 polymer ?
#
loop_
_entity_poly.entity_id
_entity_poly.type
_entity_poly.pdbx_seq_one_letter_code
_entity_poly.pdbx_strand_id
1 'polypeptide(L)'
;MRTLRHLAHTFYRNIRPSLLNSMILKLAVPVVFGMFSQTVVWVTDTMMVGRLGKNSIASIGIGGIAHFTVLAFLMGFAMGIQVIVARRFGEKNDSEIGKIGITTLYIVAVFGGLLSIGGAAISDRLMNFLNKDEIVKELSSQYLYFRFWEPYFSSYSLRQERLPTD
;
A
#
# COMPACT_ATOMS: atom_id res chain seq x y z
N MET A 1 11.77 18.24 -39.42
CA MET A 1 10.45 17.52 -39.46
C MET A 1 10.51 16.06 -39.93
N ARG A 2 11.53 15.59 -40.67
CA ARG A 2 11.61 14.18 -41.16
C ARG A 2 11.90 13.11 -40.10
N THR A 3 12.49 13.47 -38.96
CA THR A 3 12.90 12.53 -37.89
C THR A 3 11.75 12.09 -36.98
N LEU A 4 10.74 12.95 -36.76
CA LEU A 4 9.57 12.63 -35.93
C LEU A 4 8.67 11.55 -36.55
N ARG A 5 8.53 11.54 -37.89
CA ARG A 5 7.75 10.52 -38.61
C ARG A 5 8.36 9.13 -38.53
N HIS A 6 9.69 9.04 -38.48
CA HIS A 6 10.40 7.77 -38.40
C HIS A 6 10.32 7.15 -37.00
N LEU A 7 10.33 7.97 -35.95
CA LEU A 7 10.08 7.53 -34.57
C LEU A 7 8.64 7.01 -34.38
N ALA A 8 7.65 7.72 -34.95
CA ALA A 8 6.26 7.30 -34.89
C ALA A 8 6.01 5.96 -35.62
N HIS A 9 6.68 5.73 -36.75
CA HIS A 9 6.53 4.49 -37.52
C HIS A 9 7.26 3.29 -36.88
N THR A 10 8.39 3.50 -36.19
CA THR A 10 9.05 2.44 -35.40
C THR A 10 8.20 2.05 -34.19
N PHE A 11 7.56 3.03 -33.54
CA PHE A 11 6.64 2.79 -32.43
C PHE A 11 5.42 1.99 -32.86
N TYR A 12 4.78 2.35 -33.98
CA TYR A 12 3.58 1.67 -34.49
C TYR A 12 3.85 0.24 -35.00
N ARG A 13 5.07 -0.03 -35.51
CA ARG A 13 5.43 -1.36 -36.04
C ARG A 13 5.71 -2.40 -34.94
N ASN A 14 6.02 -1.97 -33.72
CA ASN A 14 6.24 -2.85 -32.56
C ASN A 14 4.97 -3.17 -31.76
N ILE A 15 3.83 -2.56 -32.10
CA ILE A 15 2.50 -2.89 -31.53
C ILE A 15 1.80 -3.94 -32.41
N ARG A 16 2.56 -4.85 -33.05
CA ARG A 16 1.94 -6.08 -33.56
C ARG A 16 1.49 -6.88 -32.34
N PRO A 17 0.22 -7.29 -32.21
CA PRO A 17 -0.22 -8.14 -31.12
C PRO A 17 0.42 -9.52 -31.29
N SER A 18 1.65 -9.67 -30.79
CA SER A 18 2.21 -10.98 -30.51
C SER A 18 1.42 -11.60 -29.36
N LEU A 19 1.38 -12.93 -29.28
CA LEU A 19 0.74 -13.66 -28.17
C LEU A 19 1.19 -13.12 -26.79
N LEU A 20 2.41 -12.59 -26.71
CA LEU A 20 2.98 -11.92 -25.54
C LEU A 20 2.17 -10.68 -25.10
N ASN A 21 1.74 -9.82 -26.03
CA ASN A 21 0.95 -8.62 -25.70
C ASN A 21 -0.42 -9.01 -25.13
N SER A 22 -1.04 -10.06 -25.66
CA SER A 22 -2.33 -10.55 -25.13
C SER A 22 -2.19 -11.15 -23.74
N MET A 23 -1.08 -11.85 -23.43
CA MET A 23 -0.81 -12.39 -22.09
C MET A 23 -0.54 -11.28 -21.07
N ILE A 24 0.26 -10.28 -21.44
CA ILE A 24 0.53 -9.11 -20.60
C ILE A 24 -0.77 -8.36 -20.31
N LEU A 25 -1.60 -8.11 -21.33
CA LEU A 25 -2.89 -7.44 -21.14
C LEU A 25 -3.84 -8.25 -20.24
N LYS A 26 -3.87 -9.58 -20.38
CA LYS A 26 -4.72 -10.45 -19.54
C LYS A 26 -4.34 -10.39 -18.05
N LEU A 27 -3.07 -10.16 -17.73
CA LEU A 27 -2.59 -9.95 -16.36
C LEU A 27 -2.73 -8.49 -15.90
N ALA A 28 -2.45 -7.53 -16.78
CA ALA A 28 -2.46 -6.12 -16.45
C ALA A 28 -3.87 -5.57 -16.17
N VAL A 29 -4.87 -5.99 -16.96
CA VAL A 29 -6.26 -5.52 -16.83
C VAL A 29 -6.82 -5.72 -15.40
N PRO A 30 -6.80 -6.93 -14.80
CA PRO A 30 -7.31 -7.11 -13.45
C PRO A 30 -6.49 -6.35 -12.39
N VAL A 31 -5.16 -6.24 -12.57
CA VAL A 31 -4.30 -5.49 -11.64
C VAL A 31 -4.64 -3.99 -11.66
N VAL A 32 -4.76 -3.40 -12.85
CA VAL A 32 -5.15 -1.99 -13.01
C VAL A 32 -6.53 -1.73 -12.41
N PHE A 33 -7.49 -2.63 -12.64
CA PHE A 33 -8.82 -2.50 -12.06
C PHE A 33 -8.81 -2.61 -10.53
N GLY A 34 -7.96 -3.47 -9.98
CA GLY A 34 -7.73 -3.57 -8.54
C GLY A 34 -7.17 -2.27 -7.96
N MET A 35 -6.15 -1.69 -8.58
CA MET A 35 -5.56 -0.41 -8.15
C MET A 35 -6.55 0.76 -8.29
N PHE A 36 -7.36 0.77 -9.34
CA PHE A 36 -8.42 1.77 -9.52
C PHE A 36 -9.47 1.65 -8.41
N SER A 37 -9.93 0.43 -8.12
CA SER A 37 -10.89 0.16 -7.04
C SER A 37 -10.34 0.61 -5.69
N GLN A 38 -9.07 0.32 -5.40
CA GLN A 38 -8.39 0.79 -4.19
C GLN A 38 -8.37 2.32 -4.10
N THR A 39 -8.11 3.01 -5.21
CA THR A 39 -8.12 4.48 -5.25
C THR A 39 -9.52 5.04 -4.97
N VAL A 40 -10.57 4.42 -5.52
CA VAL A 40 -11.96 4.82 -5.27
C VAL A 40 -12.32 4.66 -3.79
N VAL A 41 -11.88 3.58 -3.14
CA VAL A 41 -12.07 3.38 -1.69
C VAL A 41 -11.40 4.52 -0.91
N TRP A 42 -10.13 4.83 -1.20
CA TRP A 42 -9.41 5.92 -0.50
C TRP A 42 -10.09 7.28 -0.63
N VAL A 43 -10.61 7.59 -1.82
CA VAL A 43 -11.35 8.83 -2.07
C VAL A 43 -12.67 8.83 -1.29
N THR A 44 -13.40 7.73 -1.33
CA THR A 44 -14.70 7.60 -0.65
C THR A 44 -14.55 7.72 0.87
N ASP A 45 -13.55 7.07 1.46
CA ASP A 45 -13.24 7.17 2.90
C ASP A 45 -12.95 8.62 3.30
N THR A 46 -12.15 9.32 2.49
CA THR A 46 -11.82 10.73 2.72
C THR A 46 -13.06 11.62 2.58
N MET A 47 -13.93 11.37 1.60
CA MET A 47 -15.19 12.08 1.42
C MET A 47 -16.15 11.86 2.58
N MET A 48 -16.23 10.64 3.12
CA MET A 48 -17.07 10.32 4.28
C MET A 48 -16.63 11.10 5.50
N VAL A 49 -15.33 11.09 5.83
CA VAL A 49 -14.83 11.88 6.96
C VAL A 49 -14.93 13.38 6.67
N GLY A 50 -14.87 13.78 5.40
CA GLY A 50 -15.04 15.16 5.02
C GLY A 50 -16.40 15.77 5.33
N ARG A 51 -17.44 14.95 5.47
CA ARG A 51 -18.76 15.39 5.92
C ARG A 51 -18.81 15.74 7.41
N LEU A 52 -17.83 15.31 8.21
CA LEU A 52 -17.75 15.59 9.65
C LEU A 52 -17.21 17.00 9.97
N GLY A 53 -16.68 17.71 8.98
CA GLY A 53 -16.24 19.09 9.10
C GLY A 53 -14.78 19.32 8.74
N LYS A 54 -14.37 20.60 8.74
CA LYS A 54 -13.05 21.04 8.29
C LYS A 54 -11.91 20.47 9.15
N ASN A 55 -12.12 20.41 10.47
CA ASN A 55 -11.11 19.91 11.41
C ASN A 55 -10.82 18.42 11.18
N SER A 56 -11.85 17.61 10.89
CA SER A 56 -11.68 16.18 10.61
C SER A 56 -10.88 15.90 9.34
N ILE A 57 -11.13 16.66 8.26
CA ILE A 57 -10.33 16.55 7.02
C ILE A 57 -8.88 16.95 7.28
N ALA A 58 -8.66 18.06 7.99
CA ALA A 58 -7.31 18.53 8.31
C ALA A 58 -6.54 17.48 9.13
N SER A 59 -7.21 16.82 10.07
CA SER A 59 -6.63 15.76 10.88
C SER A 59 -6.23 14.53 10.08
N ILE A 60 -7.10 14.03 9.20
CA ILE A 60 -6.75 12.89 8.33
C ILE A 60 -5.65 13.27 7.32
N GLY A 61 -5.62 14.52 6.85
CA GLY A 61 -4.55 14.99 5.98
C GLY A 61 -3.17 14.89 6.65
N ILE A 62 -3.04 15.47 7.84
CA ILE A 62 -1.76 15.49 8.58
C ILE A 62 -1.41 14.10 9.11
N GLY A 63 -2.36 13.43 9.77
CA GLY A 63 -2.18 12.08 10.29
C GLY A 63 -1.91 11.06 9.18
N GLY A 64 -2.57 11.23 8.03
CA GLY A 64 -2.37 10.41 6.84
C GLY A 64 -0.98 10.57 6.24
N ILE A 65 -0.46 11.79 6.10
CA ILE A 65 0.92 12.04 5.62
C ILE A 65 1.95 11.45 6.58
N ALA A 66 1.75 11.64 7.89
CA ALA A 66 2.63 11.06 8.91
C ALA A 66 2.66 9.53 8.82
N HIS A 67 1.49 8.91 8.73
CA HIS A 67 1.37 7.46 8.58
C HIS A 67 1.95 6.96 7.25
N PHE A 68 1.68 7.66 6.15
CA PHE A 68 2.23 7.32 4.83
C PHE A 68 3.76 7.37 4.81
N THR A 69 4.37 8.33 5.52
CA THR A 69 5.84 8.43 5.62
C THR A 69 6.43 7.17 6.26
N VAL A 70 5.82 6.66 7.32
CA VAL A 70 6.25 5.41 7.97
C VAL A 70 6.00 4.21 7.05
N LEU A 71 4.83 4.13 6.42
CA LEU A 71 4.49 3.06 5.49
C LEU A 71 5.37 3.04 4.24
N ALA A 72 5.79 4.19 3.72
CA ALA A 72 6.62 4.28 2.52
C ALA A 72 7.96 3.53 2.71
N PHE A 73 8.51 3.55 3.93
CA PHE A 73 9.70 2.77 4.25
C PHE A 73 9.46 1.26 4.14
N LEU A 74 8.31 0.78 4.66
CA LEU A 74 7.90 -0.63 4.55
C LEU A 74 7.58 -1.03 3.11
N MET A 75 6.96 -0.16 2.34
CA MET A 75 6.69 -0.38 0.91
C MET A 75 7.99 -0.57 0.14
N GLY A 76 9.04 0.20 0.44
CA GLY A 76 10.37 0.01 -0.15
C GLY A 76 10.93 -1.39 0.10
N PHE A 77 10.79 -1.90 1.33
CA PHE A 77 11.21 -3.26 1.68
C PHE A 77 10.39 -4.33 0.94
N ALA A 78 9.07 -4.17 0.90
CA ALA A 78 8.17 -5.07 0.19
C ALA A 78 8.48 -5.14 -1.32
N MET A 79 8.75 -3.99 -1.96
CA MET A 79 9.16 -3.94 -3.36
C MET A 79 10.50 -4.65 -3.59
N GLY A 80 11.46 -4.51 -2.68
CA GLY A 80 12.74 -5.22 -2.74
C GLY A 80 12.57 -6.74 -2.72
N ILE A 81 11.75 -7.25 -1.81
CA ILE A 81 11.42 -8.68 -1.73
C ILE A 81 10.72 -9.15 -3.00
N GLN A 82 9.74 -8.40 -3.51
CA GLN A 82 9.01 -8.73 -4.72
C GLN A 82 9.95 -8.92 -5.92
N VAL A 83 10.97 -8.07 -6.07
CA VAL A 83 11.99 -8.20 -7.13
C VAL A 83 12.82 -9.48 -6.97
N ILE A 84 13.25 -9.79 -5.74
CA ILE A 84 14.02 -11.01 -5.44
C ILE A 84 13.19 -12.25 -5.77
N VAL A 85 11.94 -12.29 -5.34
CA VAL A 85 11.01 -13.41 -5.61
C VAL A 85 10.77 -13.56 -7.10
N ALA A 86 10.51 -12.47 -7.82
CA ALA A 86 10.30 -12.50 -9.27
C ALA A 86 11.51 -13.07 -10.02
N ARG A 87 12.73 -12.71 -9.59
CA ARG A 87 13.96 -13.25 -10.18
C ARG A 87 14.12 -14.74 -9.90
N ARG A 88 13.92 -15.17 -8.65
CA ARG A 88 14.03 -16.60 -8.27
C ARG A 88 12.98 -17.47 -8.96
N PHE A 89 11.77 -16.93 -9.14
CA PHE A 89 10.72 -17.55 -9.92
C PHE A 89 11.14 -17.73 -11.39
N GLY A 90 11.79 -16.73 -11.98
CA GLY A 90 12.38 -16.85 -13.33
C GLY A 90 13.50 -17.90 -13.44
N GLU A 91 14.26 -18.12 -12.37
CA GLU A 91 15.33 -19.13 -12.28
C GLU A 91 14.80 -20.56 -12.04
N LYS A 92 13.48 -20.78 -11.92
CA LYS A 92 12.83 -22.07 -11.59
C LYS A 92 13.34 -22.72 -10.31
N ASN A 93 13.83 -21.93 -9.35
CA ASN A 93 14.32 -22.42 -8.07
C ASN A 93 13.28 -22.22 -6.97
N ASP A 94 12.22 -23.03 -7.02
CA ASP A 94 11.06 -22.90 -6.14
C ASP A 94 11.38 -23.17 -4.66
N SER A 95 12.43 -23.96 -4.39
CA SER A 95 12.88 -24.26 -3.02
C SER A 95 13.36 -23.02 -2.26
N GLU A 96 14.00 -22.09 -2.96
CA GLU A 96 14.49 -20.84 -2.38
C GLU A 96 13.37 -19.82 -2.21
N ILE A 97 12.34 -19.86 -3.05
CA ILE A 97 11.15 -19.00 -2.93
C ILE A 97 10.43 -19.27 -1.61
N GLY A 98 10.27 -20.54 -1.22
CA GLY A 98 9.65 -20.92 0.05
C GLY A 98 10.41 -20.38 1.27
N LYS A 99 11.75 -20.49 1.25
CA LYS A 99 12.61 -19.93 2.33
C LYS A 99 12.50 -18.41 2.41
N ILE A 100 12.57 -17.72 1.26
CA ILE A 100 12.41 -16.26 1.18
C ILE A 100 11.04 -15.83 1.70
N GLY A 101 9.98 -16.58 1.37
CA GLY A 101 8.63 -16.32 1.85
C GLY A 101 8.52 -16.40 3.38
N ILE A 102 9.06 -17.46 3.99
CA ILE A 102 9.05 -17.63 5.45
C ILE A 102 9.89 -16.54 6.12
N THR A 103 11.10 -16.28 5.63
CA THR A 103 11.96 -15.22 6.17
C THR A 103 11.30 -13.85 6.07
N THR A 104 10.67 -13.55 4.92
CA THR A 104 9.91 -12.32 4.73
C THR A 104 8.76 -12.22 5.73
N LEU A 105 8.01 -13.30 5.94
CA LEU A 105 6.92 -13.33 6.90
C LEU A 105 7.40 -13.02 8.32
N TYR A 106 8.52 -13.62 8.75
CA TYR A 106 9.13 -13.31 10.05
C TYR A 106 9.58 -11.85 10.13
N ILE A 107 10.23 -11.32 9.09
CA ILE A 107 10.68 -9.93 9.08
C ILE A 107 9.49 -8.99 9.17
N VAL A 108 8.44 -9.21 8.37
CA VAL A 108 7.23 -8.38 8.38
C VAL A 108 6.50 -8.48 9.73
N ALA A 109 6.42 -9.66 10.34
CA ALA A 109 5.81 -9.83 11.65
C ALA A 109 6.57 -9.05 12.74
N VAL A 110 7.90 -9.14 12.75
CA VAL A 110 8.74 -8.46 13.75
C VAL A 110 8.79 -6.95 13.51
N PHE A 111 9.13 -6.51 12.29
CA PHE A 111 9.22 -5.09 11.96
C PHE A 111 7.86 -4.41 11.98
N GLY A 112 6.82 -5.07 11.45
CA GLY A 112 5.44 -4.58 11.48
C GLY A 112 4.93 -4.44 12.91
N GLY A 113 5.17 -5.44 13.77
CA GLY A 113 4.82 -5.36 15.19
C GLY A 113 5.57 -4.23 15.92
N LEU A 114 6.87 -4.10 15.69
CA LEU A 114 7.69 -3.02 16.27
C LEU A 114 7.21 -1.64 15.84
N LEU A 115 6.93 -1.45 14.54
CA LEU A 115 6.42 -0.17 14.03
C LEU A 115 4.99 0.13 14.48
N SER A 116 4.16 -0.89 14.63
CA SER A 116 2.79 -0.74 15.15
C SER A 116 2.80 -0.27 16.61
N ILE A 117 3.53 -0.98 17.48
CA ILE A 117 3.62 -0.64 18.90
C ILE A 117 4.37 0.70 19.11
N GLY A 118 5.53 0.85 18.46
CA GLY A 118 6.34 2.07 18.56
C GLY A 118 5.64 3.29 17.95
N GLY A 119 4.96 3.11 16.82
CA GLY A 119 4.18 4.14 16.17
C GLY A 119 3.01 4.63 17.00
N ALA A 120 2.26 3.72 17.62
CA ALA A 120 1.18 4.08 18.54
C ALA A 120 1.70 4.89 19.75
N ALA A 121 2.84 4.52 20.32
CA ALA A 121 3.45 5.24 21.45
C ALA A 121 4.01 6.63 21.06
N ILE A 122 4.42 6.82 19.80
CA ILE A 122 5.00 8.07 19.30
C ILE A 122 3.93 9.00 18.70
N SER A 123 2.71 8.50 18.45
CA SER A 123 1.63 9.23 17.76
C SER A 123 1.34 10.60 18.38
N ASP A 124 1.13 10.66 19.69
CA ASP A 124 0.90 11.93 20.41
C ASP A 124 2.08 12.90 20.27
N ARG A 125 3.31 12.40 20.40
CA ARG A 125 4.52 13.22 20.34
C ARG A 125 4.77 13.74 18.93
N LEU A 126 4.49 12.93 17.92
CA LEU A 126 4.60 13.32 16.51
C LEU A 126 3.56 14.39 16.15
N MET A 127 2.32 14.25 16.62
CA MET A 127 1.26 15.25 16.37
C MET A 127 1.51 16.55 17.12
N ASN A 128 2.02 16.48 18.36
CA ASN A 128 2.47 17.65 19.12
C ASN A 128 3.58 18.44 18.39
N PHE A 129 4.42 17.76 17.61
CA PHE A 129 5.48 18.41 16.84
C PHE A 129 4.98 19.02 15.52
N LEU A 130 4.04 18.34 14.85
CA LEU A 130 3.59 18.71 13.51
C LEU A 130 2.52 19.80 13.47
N ASN A 131 1.76 20.01 14.55
CA ASN A 131 0.67 21.00 14.54
C ASN A 131 0.48 21.72 15.87
N LYS A 132 0.03 22.98 15.80
CA LYS A 132 -0.22 23.83 16.97
C LYS A 132 -1.71 23.96 17.33
N ASP A 133 -2.61 23.59 16.42
CA ASP A 133 -4.04 23.57 16.68
C ASP A 133 -4.42 22.35 17.52
N GLU A 134 -4.96 22.60 18.71
CA GLU A 134 -5.25 21.59 19.73
C GLU A 134 -6.33 20.60 19.30
N ILE A 135 -7.34 21.05 18.54
CA ILE A 135 -8.44 20.21 18.06
C ILE A 135 -7.93 19.27 16.96
N VAL A 136 -7.14 19.80 16.02
CA VAL A 136 -6.58 18.99 14.93
C VAL A 136 -5.59 17.98 15.47
N LYS A 137 -4.81 18.35 16.49
CA LYS A 137 -3.86 17.47 17.17
C LYS A 137 -4.53 16.26 17.81
N GLU A 138 -5.58 16.48 18.61
CA GLU A 138 -6.30 15.38 19.29
C GLU A 138 -6.89 14.40 18.27
N LEU A 139 -7.63 14.91 17.29
CA LEU A 139 -8.24 14.10 16.23
C LEU A 139 -7.20 13.35 15.39
N SER A 140 -6.05 13.99 15.08
CA SER A 140 -4.98 13.35 14.31
C SER A 140 -4.29 12.25 15.11
N SER A 141 -4.11 12.44 16.42
CA SER A 141 -3.48 11.44 17.28
C SER A 141 -4.38 10.21 17.42
N GLN A 142 -5.68 10.42 17.65
CA GLN A 142 -6.66 9.33 17.66
C GLN A 142 -6.66 8.57 16.33
N TYR A 143 -6.67 9.29 15.20
CA TYR A 143 -6.60 8.69 13.88
C TYR A 143 -5.32 7.84 13.69
N LEU A 144 -4.15 8.38 14.02
CA LEU A 144 -2.87 7.67 13.92
C LEU A 144 -2.82 6.45 14.84
N TYR A 145 -3.31 6.57 16.06
CA TYR A 145 -3.38 5.45 17.01
C TYR A 145 -4.18 4.29 16.42
N PHE A 146 -5.41 4.53 15.97
CA PHE A 146 -6.22 3.49 15.32
C PHE A 146 -5.55 2.94 14.07
N ARG A 147 -4.88 3.80 13.30
CA ARG A 147 -4.18 3.40 12.09
C ARG A 147 -2.97 2.51 12.36
N PHE A 148 -2.24 2.72 13.46
CA PHE A 148 -1.13 1.84 13.84
C PHE A 148 -1.61 0.47 14.32
N TRP A 149 -2.83 0.36 14.85
CA TRP A 149 -3.43 -0.94 15.24
C TRP A 149 -4.00 -1.74 14.06
N GLU A 150 -3.99 -1.19 12.85
CA GLU A 150 -4.49 -1.83 11.61
C GLU A 150 -4.00 -3.28 11.39
N PRO A 151 -2.72 -3.63 11.63
CA PRO A 151 -2.24 -5.01 11.45
C PRO A 151 -2.90 -6.04 12.38
N TYR A 152 -3.33 -5.62 13.56
CA TYR A 152 -4.06 -6.50 14.49
C TYR A 152 -5.50 -6.67 14.04
N PHE A 153 -6.15 -5.58 13.62
CA PHE A 153 -7.54 -5.60 13.14
C PHE A 153 -7.70 -6.50 11.91
N SER A 154 -6.78 -6.42 10.95
CA SER A 154 -6.78 -7.28 9.76
C SER A 154 -6.57 -8.77 10.09
N SER A 155 -5.82 -9.07 11.16
CA SER A 155 -5.66 -10.43 11.66
C SER A 155 -6.96 -11.00 12.26
N TYR A 156 -7.78 -10.16 12.90
CA TYR A 156 -9.09 -10.56 13.42
C TYR A 156 -10.12 -10.75 12.32
N SER A 157 -10.14 -9.89 11.29
CA SER A 157 -11.09 -10.01 10.18
C SER A 157 -10.89 -11.31 9.38
N LEU A 158 -9.63 -11.71 9.13
CA LEU A 158 -9.29 -12.98 8.47
C LEU A 158 -9.76 -14.22 9.25
N ARG A 159 -9.98 -14.08 10.56
CA ARG A 159 -10.47 -15.17 11.42
C ARG A 159 -11.98 -15.36 11.31
N GLN A 160 -12.73 -14.30 11.02
CA GLN A 160 -14.18 -14.37 10.85
C GLN A 160 -14.58 -14.99 9.51
N GLU A 161 -13.78 -14.80 8.47
CA GLU A 161 -14.02 -15.35 7.13
C GLU A 161 -13.86 -16.89 7.05
N ARG A 162 -13.28 -17.51 8.10
CA ARG A 162 -13.11 -18.97 8.21
C ARG A 162 -14.21 -19.68 8.98
N LEU A 163 -15.20 -18.96 9.50
CA LEU A 163 -16.37 -19.60 10.11
C LEU A 163 -17.30 -20.06 8.98
N PRO A 164 -17.75 -21.33 8.97
CA PRO A 164 -18.81 -21.72 8.07
C PRO A 164 -20.03 -20.86 8.41
N THR A 165 -20.46 -20.03 7.47
CA THR A 165 -21.82 -19.50 7.48
C THR A 165 -22.73 -20.69 7.23
N ASP A 166 -23.32 -21.21 8.31
CA ASP A 166 -24.52 -22.05 8.27
C ASP A 166 -25.68 -21.31 7.56
#